data_AF-A0A2M7WFV8-F1
#
_entry.id   AF-A0A2M7WFV8-F1
#
_cell.length_a   1.000
_cell.length_b   1.000
_cell.length_c   1.000
_cell.angle_alpha   90.00
_cell.angle_beta   90.00
_cell.angle_gamma   90.00
#
_symmetry.space_group_name_H-M   'P 1'
#
loop_
_entity.id
_entity.type
_entity.pdbx_description
1 polymer ?
#
loop_
_entity_poly.entity_id
_entity_poly.type
_entity_poly.pdbx_seq_one_letter_code
_entity_poly.pdbx_strand_id
1 'polypeptide(L)'
;MERDIQPVIFIFSLVMIIITFIFTAMAWKMILRSMGYEVKLPRAFRIMFLSNMGKYIPGKVWQALGIVYLSEKSGIPKSVAVTSFVLTEVLITPVALLISSMYIIFSGGLFGRFTVVYGTIGIVLSILLIWALIFRPIYVQRPINYLMRKLKQEAINFDFAKRKMVSIEFVYLLVWVSLGVSFLFFGYSILKIPHSLIIPLITIYIAAYIIGYLSFLTPGGLGVREGVLIFMLTPIMRPGE
;
A
#
# COMPACT_ATOMS: atom_id res chain seq x y z
N MET A 1 33.90 7.42 -8.45
CA MET A 1 33.01 7.29 -9.62
C MET A 1 31.80 8.18 -9.32
N GLU A 2 31.85 9.45 -9.73
CA GLU A 2 30.70 10.36 -9.60
C GLU A 2 29.56 9.77 -10.44
N ARG A 3 28.51 9.28 -9.77
CA ARG A 3 27.29 8.84 -10.45
C ARG A 3 26.47 10.10 -10.70
N ASP A 4 26.63 10.68 -11.88
CA ASP A 4 25.76 11.74 -12.34
C ASP A 4 24.31 11.22 -12.36
N ILE A 5 23.47 11.78 -11.50
CA ILE A 5 22.04 11.49 -11.46
C ILE A 5 21.46 11.93 -12.79
N GLN A 6 20.75 11.05 -13.49
CA GLN A 6 20.04 11.40 -14.72
C GLN A 6 18.76 12.19 -14.36
N PRO A 7 18.73 13.52 -14.53
CA PRO A 7 17.70 14.36 -13.91
C PRO A 7 16.32 14.10 -14.52
N VAL A 8 16.23 13.80 -15.81
CA VAL A 8 14.95 13.51 -16.49
C VAL A 8 14.30 12.23 -15.92
N ILE A 9 15.09 11.18 -15.75
CA ILE A 9 14.62 9.90 -15.18
C ILE A 9 14.23 10.09 -13.71
N PHE A 10 15.03 10.87 -12.97
CA PHE A 10 14.71 11.21 -11.59
C PHE A 10 13.38 11.98 -11.47
N ILE A 11 13.15 13.00 -12.30
CA ILE A 11 11.87 13.73 -12.34
C ILE A 11 10.71 12.78 -12.66
N PHE A 12 10.89 11.84 -13.60
CA PHE A 12 9.86 10.84 -13.89
C PHE A 12 9.53 9.98 -12.67
N SER A 13 10.52 9.58 -11.87
CA SER A 13 10.30 8.86 -10.62
C SER A 13 9.43 9.65 -9.62
N LEU A 14 9.61 10.96 -9.55
CA LEU A 14 8.81 11.88 -8.72
C LEU A 14 7.40 12.07 -9.29
N VAL A 15 7.23 12.14 -10.60
CA VAL A 15 5.90 12.17 -11.20
C VAL A 15 5.12 10.89 -10.87
N MET A 16 5.77 9.73 -10.92
CA MET A 16 5.16 8.45 -10.56
C MET A 16 4.77 8.36 -9.06
N ILE A 17 5.55 8.98 -8.16
CA ILE A 17 5.15 9.03 -6.75
C ILE A 17 3.92 9.93 -6.55
N ILE A 18 3.82 11.05 -7.29
CA ILE A 18 2.63 11.92 -7.26
C ILE A 18 1.41 11.17 -7.80
N ILE A 19 1.55 10.44 -8.91
CA ILE A 19 0.49 9.58 -9.48
C ILE A 19 0.01 8.55 -8.45
N THR A 20 0.92 7.94 -7.70
CA THR A 20 0.61 7.02 -6.60
C THR A 20 -0.30 7.67 -5.56
N PHE A 21 0.01 8.90 -5.14
CA PHE A 21 -0.83 9.65 -4.21
C PHE A 21 -2.19 10.02 -4.81
N ILE A 22 -2.27 10.33 -6.11
CA ILE A 22 -3.53 10.59 -6.81
C ILE A 22 -4.42 9.34 -6.81
N PHE A 23 -3.88 8.17 -7.15
CA PHE A 23 -4.64 6.92 -7.08
C PHE A 23 -5.06 6.57 -5.66
N THR A 24 -4.20 6.81 -4.67
CA THR A 24 -4.53 6.63 -3.26
C THR A 24 -5.70 7.52 -2.84
N ALA A 25 -5.69 8.79 -3.23
CA ALA A 25 -6.78 9.72 -2.99
C ALA A 25 -8.07 9.35 -3.74
N MET A 26 -7.95 8.80 -4.95
CA MET A 26 -9.08 8.33 -5.75
C MET A 26 -9.75 7.12 -5.11
N ALA A 27 -8.97 6.13 -4.65
CA ALA A 27 -9.50 4.97 -3.91
C ALA A 27 -10.22 5.41 -2.64
N TRP A 28 -9.60 6.29 -1.83
CA TRP A 28 -10.24 6.81 -0.62
C TRP A 28 -11.52 7.60 -0.91
N LYS A 29 -11.53 8.42 -1.97
CA LYS A 29 -12.76 9.10 -2.44
C LYS A 29 -13.87 8.11 -2.81
N MET A 30 -13.54 6.99 -3.45
CA MET A 30 -14.52 5.94 -3.78
C MET A 30 -15.11 5.30 -2.53
N ILE A 31 -14.28 5.09 -1.50
CA ILE A 31 -14.72 4.60 -0.17
C ILE A 31 -15.67 5.61 0.47
N LEU A 32 -15.31 6.90 0.56
CA LEU A 32 -16.19 7.92 1.12
C LEU A 32 -17.52 8.02 0.38
N ARG A 33 -17.49 7.97 -0.95
CA ARG A 33 -18.72 8.02 -1.76
C ARG A 33 -19.63 6.83 -1.49
N SER A 34 -19.05 5.67 -1.20
CA SER A 34 -19.82 4.48 -0.84
C SER A 34 -20.43 4.55 0.57
N MET A 35 -19.96 5.48 1.40
CA MET A 35 -20.53 5.82 2.71
C MET A 35 -21.50 7.01 2.66
N GLY A 36 -21.80 7.52 1.46
CA GLY A 36 -22.69 8.68 1.27
C GLY A 36 -22.00 10.04 1.36
N TYR A 37 -20.67 10.09 1.40
CA TYR A 37 -19.91 11.34 1.50
C TYR A 37 -19.16 11.64 0.19
N GLU A 38 -19.38 12.81 -0.38
CA GLU A 38 -18.67 13.24 -1.58
C GLU A 38 -17.56 14.26 -1.26
N VAL A 39 -16.39 14.02 -1.84
CA VAL A 39 -15.22 14.90 -1.71
C VAL A 39 -14.59 15.11 -3.08
N LYS A 40 -14.20 16.35 -3.38
CA LYS A 40 -13.43 16.67 -4.60
C LYS A 40 -12.03 16.04 -4.51
N LEU A 41 -11.54 15.49 -5.62
CA LEU A 41 -10.25 14.77 -5.65
C LEU A 41 -9.07 15.59 -5.09
N PRO A 42 -8.91 16.90 -5.39
CA PRO A 42 -7.83 17.70 -4.80
C PRO A 42 -7.89 17.79 -3.27
N ARG A 43 -9.10 17.84 -2.70
CA ARG A 43 -9.30 17.85 -1.25
C ARG A 43 -8.97 16.48 -0.66
N ALA A 44 -9.42 15.40 -1.30
CA ALA A 44 -9.08 14.04 -0.89
C ALA A 44 -7.55 13.80 -0.92
N PHE A 45 -6.88 14.28 -1.98
CA PHE A 45 -5.43 14.24 -2.11
C PHE A 45 -4.74 15.00 -0.98
N ARG A 46 -5.15 16.24 -0.69
CA ARG A 46 -4.57 17.03 0.39
C ARG A 46 -4.71 16.35 1.74
N ILE A 47 -5.88 15.80 2.05
CA ILE A 47 -6.12 15.07 3.30
C ILE A 47 -5.18 13.85 3.36
N MET A 48 -5.26 12.96 2.38
CA MET A 48 -4.46 11.72 2.35
C MET A 48 -2.96 12.00 2.40
N PHE A 49 -2.48 12.99 1.66
CA PHE A 49 -1.06 13.35 1.61
C PHE A 49 -0.56 13.88 2.96
N LEU A 50 -1.27 14.86 3.55
CA LEU A 50 -0.88 15.43 4.84
C LEU A 50 -0.97 14.41 5.96
N SER A 51 -2.02 13.59 5.98
CA SER A 51 -2.14 12.54 6.99
C SER A 51 -1.09 11.44 6.84
N ASN A 52 -0.66 11.14 5.61
CA ASN A 52 0.43 10.19 5.37
C ASN A 52 1.76 10.62 6.01
N MET A 53 1.98 11.92 6.26
CA MET A 53 3.17 12.38 6.99
C MET A 53 3.19 11.88 8.43
N GLY A 54 2.01 11.65 9.02
CA GLY A 54 1.88 11.13 10.38
C GLY A 54 2.51 9.75 10.58
N LYS A 55 2.64 8.92 9.53
CA LYS A 55 3.23 7.58 9.67
C LYS A 55 4.71 7.61 10.08
N TYR A 56 5.41 8.71 9.80
CA TYR A 56 6.81 8.90 10.15
C TYR A 56 7.01 9.37 11.60
N ILE A 57 5.92 9.69 12.31
CA ILE A 57 5.96 10.07 13.72
C ILE A 57 5.82 8.81 14.60
N PRO A 58 6.65 8.64 15.65
CA PRO A 58 6.54 7.50 16.57
C PRO A 58 5.12 7.33 17.15
N GLY A 59 4.66 6.07 17.22
CA GLY A 59 3.38 5.70 17.84
C GLY A 59 2.23 5.32 16.90
N LYS A 60 2.42 5.34 15.57
CA LYS A 60 1.48 4.90 14.50
C LYS A 60 0.06 5.52 14.49
N VAL A 61 -0.35 6.24 15.53
CA VAL A 61 -1.68 6.85 15.65
C VAL A 61 -1.82 8.16 14.87
N TRP A 62 -0.70 8.82 14.55
CA TRP A 62 -0.70 10.16 13.95
C TRP A 62 -1.29 10.21 12.55
N GLN A 63 -1.10 9.16 11.74
CA GLN A 63 -1.74 9.08 10.43
C GLN A 63 -3.26 9.00 10.58
N ALA A 64 -3.74 8.16 11.50
CA ALA A 64 -5.17 8.01 11.77
C ALA A 64 -5.78 9.33 12.29
N LEU A 65 -5.11 9.98 13.27
CA LEU A 65 -5.53 11.27 13.80
C LEU A 65 -5.54 12.35 12.74
N GLY A 66 -4.53 12.37 11.87
CA GLY A 66 -4.44 13.31 10.75
C GLY A 66 -5.61 13.13 9.78
N ILE A 67 -6.00 11.89 9.46
CA ILE A 67 -7.17 11.64 8.60
C ILE A 67 -8.43 12.13 9.29
N VAL A 68 -8.64 11.79 10.56
CA VAL A 68 -9.83 12.20 11.31
C VAL A 68 -9.95 13.73 11.35
N TYR A 69 -8.90 14.41 11.83
CA TYR A 69 -8.89 15.86 12.00
C TYR A 69 -9.13 16.63 10.69
N LEU A 70 -8.44 16.24 9.61
CA LEU A 70 -8.57 16.91 8.32
C LEU A 70 -9.90 16.58 7.61
N SER A 71 -10.45 15.40 7.87
CA SER A 71 -11.77 14.99 7.36
C SER A 71 -12.90 15.73 8.07
N GLU A 72 -12.83 15.90 9.39
CA GLU A 72 -13.81 16.69 10.17
C GLU A 72 -13.85 18.14 9.70
N LYS A 73 -12.69 18.76 9.44
CA LYS A 73 -12.61 20.11 8.82
C LYS A 73 -13.25 20.19 7.42
N SER A 74 -13.46 19.05 6.77
CA SER A 74 -14.09 18.95 5.46
C SER A 74 -15.57 18.56 5.53
N GLY A 75 -16.16 18.49 6.72
CA GLY A 75 -17.56 18.13 6.94
C GLY A 75 -17.82 16.62 7.00
N ILE A 76 -16.78 15.79 7.08
CA ILE A 76 -16.92 14.33 7.23
C ILE A 76 -16.92 14.00 8.72
N PRO A 77 -17.95 13.35 9.26
CA PRO A 77 -18.00 12.97 10.66
C PRO A 77 -16.82 12.09 11.07
N LYS A 78 -16.39 12.21 12.33
CA LYS A 78 -15.32 11.41 12.91
C LYS A 78 -15.50 9.90 12.69
N SER A 79 -16.70 9.38 12.90
CA SER A 79 -16.98 7.95 12.72
C SER A 79 -16.65 7.51 11.30
N VAL A 80 -17.17 8.23 10.29
CA VAL A 80 -16.92 7.99 8.87
C VAL A 80 -15.43 8.11 8.53
N ALA A 81 -14.74 9.09 9.08
CA ALA A 81 -13.31 9.26 8.85
C ALA A 81 -12.50 8.06 9.39
N VAL A 82 -12.77 7.62 10.62
CA VAL A 82 -12.15 6.43 11.22
C VAL A 82 -12.46 5.19 10.40
N THR A 83 -13.75 4.98 10.07
CA THR A 83 -14.20 3.83 9.29
C THR A 83 -13.53 3.80 7.93
N SER A 84 -13.57 4.90 7.17
CA SER A 84 -12.96 4.98 5.83
C SER A 84 -11.45 4.75 5.84
N PHE A 85 -10.75 5.16 6.91
CA PHE A 85 -9.34 4.89 7.08
C PHE A 85 -9.09 3.39 7.29
N VAL A 86 -9.82 2.75 8.22
CA VAL A 86 -9.72 1.29 8.43
C VAL A 86 -9.96 0.53 7.13
N LEU A 87 -10.89 0.99 6.29
CA LEU A 87 -11.16 0.36 5.00
C LEU A 87 -10.05 0.56 3.99
N THR A 88 -9.41 1.73 4.01
CA THR A 88 -8.22 1.97 3.19
C THR A 88 -7.15 0.94 3.50
N GLU A 89 -6.89 0.69 4.78
CA GLU A 89 -5.87 -0.28 5.23
C GLU A 89 -6.23 -1.72 4.87
N VAL A 90 -7.51 -2.09 5.04
CA VAL A 90 -8.00 -3.45 4.75
C VAL A 90 -8.01 -3.74 3.24
N LEU A 91 -8.31 -2.75 2.40
CA LEU A 91 -8.40 -2.92 0.95
C LEU A 91 -7.05 -2.78 0.24
N ILE A 92 -6.13 -1.96 0.75
CA ILE A 92 -4.81 -1.79 0.12
C ILE A 92 -3.89 -3.00 0.35
N THR A 93 -4.03 -3.68 1.50
CA THR A 93 -3.10 -4.73 1.96
C THR A 93 -3.11 -6.01 1.10
N PRO A 94 -4.26 -6.59 0.74
CA PRO A 94 -4.31 -7.86 0.00
C PRO A 94 -3.63 -7.80 -1.36
N VAL A 95 -3.73 -6.66 -2.05
CA VAL A 95 -3.08 -6.44 -3.35
C VAL A 95 -1.56 -6.43 -3.22
N ALA A 96 -1.04 -5.72 -2.21
CA ALA A 96 0.40 -5.68 -1.93
C ALA A 96 0.93 -7.06 -1.59
N LEU A 97 0.20 -7.79 -0.74
CA LEU A 97 0.54 -9.14 -0.33
C LEU A 97 0.57 -10.09 -1.53
N LEU A 98 -0.45 -10.02 -2.42
CA LEU A 98 -0.51 -10.83 -3.62
C LEU A 98 0.72 -10.61 -4.52
N ILE A 99 1.04 -9.36 -4.85
CA ILE A 99 2.20 -9.02 -5.70
C ILE A 99 3.50 -9.51 -5.08
N SER A 100 3.67 -9.28 -3.77
CA SER A 100 4.88 -9.66 -3.02
C SER A 100 5.04 -11.19 -2.98
N SER A 101 3.96 -11.91 -2.71
CA SER A 101 3.95 -13.37 -2.65
C SER A 101 4.16 -14.02 -4.01
N MET A 102 3.60 -13.45 -5.09
CA MET A 102 3.88 -13.88 -6.45
C MET A 102 5.37 -13.77 -6.77
N TYR A 103 6.01 -12.64 -6.43
CA TYR A 103 7.44 -12.48 -6.65
C TYR A 103 8.26 -13.54 -5.90
N ILE A 104 7.95 -13.79 -4.63
CA ILE A 104 8.59 -14.81 -3.80
C ILE A 104 8.50 -16.20 -4.43
N ILE A 105 7.34 -16.60 -4.99
CA ILE A 105 7.21 -17.91 -5.66
C ILE A 105 8.02 -17.94 -6.96
N PHE A 106 7.88 -16.91 -7.80
CA PHE A 106 8.51 -16.88 -9.12
C PHE A 106 10.01 -16.55 -9.09
N SER A 107 10.55 -16.15 -7.94
CA SER A 107 11.99 -15.97 -7.75
C SER A 107 12.76 -17.31 -7.68
N GLY A 108 12.15 -18.45 -8.01
CA GLY A 108 12.85 -19.72 -8.19
C GLY A 108 13.57 -20.24 -6.95
N GLY A 109 13.09 -19.90 -5.75
CA GLY A 109 13.75 -20.30 -4.50
C GLY A 109 14.99 -19.47 -4.14
N LEU A 110 15.19 -18.30 -4.77
CA LEU A 110 16.27 -17.34 -4.45
C LEU A 110 16.43 -17.05 -2.94
N PHE A 111 15.34 -17.16 -2.16
CA PHE A 111 15.33 -16.91 -0.71
C PHE A 111 15.26 -18.19 0.15
N GLY A 112 15.53 -19.36 -0.45
CA GLY A 112 15.59 -20.65 0.24
C GLY A 112 14.37 -21.57 0.01
N ARG A 113 14.39 -22.73 0.67
CA ARG A 113 13.39 -23.79 0.47
C ARG A 113 11.99 -23.42 0.97
N PHE A 114 11.89 -22.58 1.99
CA PHE A 114 10.60 -22.17 2.55
C PHE A 114 9.91 -21.06 1.76
N THR A 115 10.59 -20.46 0.78
CA THR A 115 10.06 -19.39 -0.08
C THR A 115 8.78 -19.81 -0.81
N VAL A 116 8.73 -21.05 -1.33
CA VAL A 116 7.54 -21.58 -1.99
C VAL A 116 6.37 -21.72 -1.01
N VAL A 117 6.63 -22.17 0.22
CA VAL A 117 5.59 -22.35 1.25
C VAL A 117 5.01 -21.00 1.67
N TYR A 118 5.85 -20.06 2.08
CA TYR A 118 5.40 -18.73 2.52
C TYR A 118 4.78 -17.93 1.38
N GLY A 119 5.33 -18.03 0.17
CA GLY A 119 4.75 -17.43 -1.03
C GLY A 119 3.36 -18.01 -1.32
N THR A 120 3.19 -19.33 -1.25
CA THR A 120 1.89 -19.98 -1.49
C THR A 120 0.87 -19.58 -0.42
N ILE A 121 1.26 -19.58 0.86
CA ILE A 121 0.41 -19.10 1.95
C ILE A 121 -0.02 -17.66 1.69
N GLY A 122 0.90 -16.78 1.33
CA GLY A 122 0.60 -15.38 1.06
C GLY A 122 -0.34 -15.18 -0.13
N ILE A 123 -0.17 -15.93 -1.22
CA ILE A 123 -1.11 -15.91 -2.36
C ILE A 123 -2.50 -16.38 -1.92
N VAL A 124 -2.59 -17.53 -1.23
CA VAL A 124 -3.86 -18.09 -0.77
C VAL A 124 -4.57 -17.10 0.16
N LEU A 125 -3.85 -16.54 1.13
CA LEU A 125 -4.41 -15.53 2.05
C LEU A 125 -4.89 -14.28 1.29
N SER A 126 -4.12 -13.79 0.32
CA SER A 126 -4.50 -12.63 -0.48
C SER A 126 -5.77 -12.89 -1.29
N ILE A 127 -5.84 -14.03 -1.98
CA ILE A 127 -7.01 -14.43 -2.76
C ILE A 127 -8.23 -14.62 -1.86
N LEU A 128 -8.07 -15.28 -0.71
CA LEU A 128 -9.15 -15.48 0.24
C LEU A 128 -9.66 -14.15 0.81
N LEU A 129 -8.77 -13.21 1.13
CA LEU A 129 -9.14 -11.88 1.61
C LEU A 129 -9.89 -11.09 0.53
N ILE A 130 -9.37 -11.02 -0.70
CA ILE A 130 -10.05 -10.33 -1.82
C ILE A 130 -11.41 -10.98 -2.10
N TRP A 131 -11.47 -12.32 -2.11
CA TRP A 131 -12.72 -13.05 -2.29
C TRP A 131 -13.72 -12.76 -1.17
N ALA A 132 -13.29 -12.77 0.09
CA ALA A 132 -14.14 -12.47 1.23
C ALA A 132 -14.66 -11.02 1.16
N LEU A 133 -13.80 -10.07 0.82
CA LEU A 133 -14.15 -8.67 0.62
C LEU A 133 -15.25 -8.48 -0.45
N ILE A 134 -15.15 -9.20 -1.58
CA ILE A 134 -16.08 -9.05 -2.70
C ILE A 134 -17.38 -9.87 -2.52
N PHE A 135 -17.28 -11.12 -2.07
CA PHE A 135 -18.41 -12.08 -2.12
C PHE A 135 -19.05 -12.36 -0.76
N ARG A 136 -18.30 -12.17 0.32
CA ARG A 136 -18.74 -12.48 1.70
C ARG A 136 -18.20 -11.46 2.70
N PRO A 137 -18.53 -10.16 2.53
CA PRO A 137 -17.94 -9.08 3.31
C PRO A 137 -18.11 -9.27 4.82
N ILE A 138 -19.15 -9.98 5.25
CA ILE A 138 -19.44 -10.29 6.65
C ILE A 138 -18.25 -10.91 7.40
N TYR A 139 -17.41 -11.72 6.74
CA TYR A 139 -16.25 -12.35 7.38
C TYR A 139 -15.15 -11.34 7.72
N VAL A 140 -15.06 -10.26 6.94
CA VAL A 140 -14.12 -9.17 7.20
C VAL A 140 -14.75 -8.12 8.12
N GLN A 141 -16.05 -7.84 7.98
CA GLN A 141 -16.78 -6.90 8.82
C GLN A 141 -16.81 -7.32 10.28
N ARG A 142 -17.08 -8.59 10.58
CA ARG A 142 -17.25 -9.07 11.97
C ARG A 142 -16.06 -8.73 12.87
N PRO A 143 -14.80 -9.11 12.55
CA PRO A 143 -13.66 -8.78 13.40
C PRO A 143 -13.43 -7.27 13.48
N ILE A 144 -13.62 -6.54 12.38
CA ILE A 144 -13.46 -5.08 12.37
C ILE A 144 -14.52 -4.41 13.25
N ASN A 145 -15.78 -4.82 13.14
CA ASN A 145 -16.91 -4.27 13.92
C ASN A 145 -16.78 -4.61 15.40
N TYR A 146 -16.23 -5.78 15.74
CA TYR A 146 -15.88 -6.09 17.12
C TYR A 146 -14.85 -5.08 17.67
N LEU A 147 -13.80 -4.77 16.89
CA LEU A 147 -12.81 -3.77 17.27
C LEU A 147 -13.41 -2.35 17.33
N MET A 148 -14.22 -1.96 16.35
CA MET A 148 -14.89 -0.65 16.32
C MET A 148 -15.82 -0.46 17.52
N ARG A 149 -16.58 -1.48 17.90
CA ARG A 149 -17.44 -1.45 19.11
C ARG A 149 -16.62 -1.26 20.39
N LYS A 150 -15.46 -1.92 20.52
CA LYS A 150 -14.53 -1.68 21.63
C LYS A 150 -14.02 -0.24 21.67
N LEU A 151 -13.82 0.36 20.50
CA LEU A 151 -13.41 1.75 20.35
C LEU A 151 -14.58 2.75 20.40
N LYS A 152 -15.80 2.29 20.74
CA LYS A 152 -17.04 3.08 20.76
C LYS A 152 -17.29 3.82 19.43
N GLN A 153 -16.92 3.20 18.32
CA GLN A 153 -17.16 3.68 16.96
C GLN A 153 -18.36 2.96 16.33
N GLU A 154 -18.94 3.59 15.32
CA GLU A 154 -20.03 3.00 14.52
C GLU A 154 -19.56 1.74 13.80
N ALA A 155 -20.46 0.77 13.69
CA ALA A 155 -20.18 -0.46 12.96
C ALA A 155 -20.09 -0.19 11.46
N ILE A 156 -19.15 -0.85 10.82
CA ILE A 156 -18.94 -0.80 9.38
C ILE A 156 -19.89 -1.76 8.67
N ASN A 157 -20.66 -1.23 7.72
CA ASN A 157 -21.45 -2.04 6.79
C ASN A 157 -20.84 -1.92 5.38
N PHE A 158 -20.18 -2.98 4.91
CA PHE A 158 -19.87 -3.18 3.49
C PHE A 158 -21.12 -3.65 2.76
N ASP A 159 -22.03 -2.73 2.52
CA ASP A 159 -23.05 -2.91 1.49
C ASP A 159 -22.60 -2.22 0.21
N PHE A 160 -21.40 -2.60 -0.25
CA PHE A 160 -20.86 -2.11 -1.50
C PHE A 160 -21.27 -3.05 -2.62
N ALA A 161 -21.79 -2.48 -3.71
CA ALA A 161 -21.96 -3.22 -4.94
C ALA A 161 -20.61 -3.87 -5.31
N LYS A 162 -20.61 -5.18 -5.61
CA LYS A 162 -19.39 -5.95 -5.97
C LYS A 162 -18.51 -5.24 -6.98
N ARG A 163 -19.14 -4.60 -7.98
CA ARG A 163 -18.47 -3.77 -9.00
C ARG A 163 -17.63 -2.65 -8.39
N LYS A 164 -18.12 -1.95 -7.37
CA LYS A 164 -17.39 -0.89 -6.66
C LYS A 164 -16.17 -1.47 -5.94
N MET A 165 -16.32 -2.63 -5.28
CA MET A 165 -15.23 -3.30 -4.58
C MET A 165 -14.10 -3.69 -5.54
N VAL A 166 -14.44 -4.34 -6.66
CA VAL A 166 -13.48 -4.68 -7.72
C VAL A 166 -12.80 -3.43 -8.28
N SER A 167 -13.55 -2.34 -8.50
CA SER A 167 -12.96 -1.08 -8.94
C SER A 167 -11.99 -0.50 -7.91
N ILE A 168 -12.28 -0.57 -6.61
CA ILE A 168 -11.38 -0.07 -5.56
C ILE A 168 -10.10 -0.92 -5.49
N GLU A 169 -10.23 -2.25 -5.50
CA GLU A 169 -9.09 -3.19 -5.55
C GLU A 169 -8.20 -2.94 -6.77
N PHE A 170 -8.81 -2.70 -7.94
CA PHE A 170 -8.08 -2.35 -9.16
C PHE A 170 -7.33 -1.01 -9.03
N VAL A 171 -7.92 -0.01 -8.37
CA VAL A 171 -7.21 1.25 -8.11
C VAL A 171 -6.05 1.04 -7.14
N TYR A 172 -6.19 0.18 -6.12
CA TYR A 172 -5.07 -0.17 -5.24
C TYR A 172 -3.98 -0.96 -5.96
N LEU A 173 -4.31 -1.79 -6.95
CA LEU A 173 -3.31 -2.36 -7.87
C LEU A 173 -2.53 -1.26 -8.58
N LEU A 174 -3.21 -0.24 -9.11
CA LEU A 174 -2.54 0.91 -9.72
C LEU A 174 -1.66 1.68 -8.72
N VAL A 175 -2.10 1.85 -7.47
CA VAL A 175 -1.28 2.46 -6.39
C VAL A 175 0.03 1.68 -6.20
N TRP A 176 -0.04 0.36 -6.04
CA TRP A 176 1.15 -0.45 -5.79
C TRP A 176 2.08 -0.50 -7.00
N VAL A 177 1.53 -0.65 -8.20
CA VAL A 177 2.32 -0.66 -9.44
C VAL A 177 2.99 0.70 -9.67
N SER A 178 2.27 1.81 -9.52
CA SER A 178 2.89 3.15 -9.67
C SER A 178 3.96 3.42 -8.63
N LEU A 179 3.78 2.91 -7.40
CA LEU A 179 4.76 3.01 -6.33
C LEU A 179 6.04 2.21 -6.67
N GLY A 180 5.90 0.97 -7.13
CA GLY A 180 7.05 0.16 -7.55
C GLY A 180 7.74 0.71 -8.80
N VAL A 181 6.98 1.24 -9.77
CA VAL A 181 7.52 1.91 -10.95
C VAL A 181 8.29 3.18 -10.56
N SER A 182 7.81 3.97 -9.60
CA SER A 182 8.56 5.12 -9.07
C SER A 182 9.95 4.69 -8.56
N PHE A 183 10.03 3.57 -7.84
CA PHE A 183 11.31 3.05 -7.35
C PHE A 183 12.22 2.52 -8.45
N LEU A 184 11.66 1.85 -9.47
CA LEU A 184 12.41 1.42 -10.65
C LEU A 184 13.11 2.60 -11.33
N PHE A 185 12.36 3.68 -11.61
CA PHE A 185 12.92 4.86 -12.26
C PHE A 185 13.89 5.63 -11.35
N PHE A 186 13.64 5.65 -10.04
CA PHE A 186 14.64 6.15 -9.09
C PHE A 186 15.96 5.35 -9.20
N GLY A 187 15.87 4.02 -9.24
CA GLY A 187 17.02 3.14 -9.47
C GLY A 187 17.74 3.47 -10.78
N TYR A 188 17.02 3.57 -11.90
CA TYR A 188 17.59 3.92 -13.21
C TYR A 188 18.24 5.30 -13.25
N SER A 189 17.80 6.24 -12.41
CA SER A 189 18.38 7.58 -12.36
C SER A 189 19.78 7.61 -11.76
N ILE A 190 20.16 6.60 -10.96
CA ILE A 190 21.44 6.54 -10.22
C ILE A 190 22.30 5.36 -10.68
N LEU A 191 21.68 4.27 -11.14
CA LEU A 191 22.33 3.00 -11.46
C LEU A 191 22.08 2.61 -12.91
N LYS A 192 23.06 1.94 -13.52
CA LYS A 192 22.84 1.15 -14.73
C LYS A 192 22.27 -0.20 -14.30
N ILE A 193 20.99 -0.43 -14.58
CA ILE A 193 20.26 -1.63 -14.16
C ILE A 193 19.90 -2.44 -15.41
N PRO A 194 20.19 -3.76 -15.47
CA PRO A 194 19.76 -4.59 -16.58
C PRO A 194 18.22 -4.73 -16.61
N HIS A 195 17.64 -4.86 -17.81
CA HIS A 195 16.19 -4.98 -17.98
C HIS A 195 15.58 -6.21 -17.29
N SER A 196 16.38 -7.25 -17.03
CA SER A 196 15.97 -8.42 -16.25
C SER A 196 15.52 -8.08 -14.82
N LEU A 197 15.96 -6.95 -14.26
CA LEU A 197 15.63 -6.50 -12.91
C LEU A 197 14.40 -5.57 -12.84
N ILE A 198 13.73 -5.27 -13.96
CA ILE A 198 12.53 -4.40 -13.98
C ILE A 198 11.44 -4.93 -13.05
N ILE A 199 11.01 -6.18 -13.27
CA ILE A 199 9.96 -6.80 -12.44
C ILE A 199 10.44 -7.00 -11.00
N PRO A 200 11.63 -7.58 -10.74
CA PRO A 200 12.17 -7.69 -9.38
C PRO A 200 12.18 -6.37 -8.60
N LEU A 201 12.61 -5.26 -9.21
CA LEU A 201 12.68 -3.97 -8.50
C LEU A 201 11.31 -3.45 -8.09
N ILE A 202 10.34 -3.52 -8.99
CA ILE A 202 8.96 -3.11 -8.72
C ILE A 202 8.39 -3.95 -7.57
N THR A 203 8.48 -5.28 -7.66
CA THR A 203 7.84 -6.19 -6.71
C THR A 203 8.56 -6.25 -5.36
N ILE A 204 9.91 -6.21 -5.34
CA ILE A 204 10.70 -6.13 -4.10
C ILE A 204 10.37 -4.85 -3.34
N TYR A 205 10.24 -3.73 -4.04
CA TYR A 205 9.90 -2.47 -3.38
C TYR A 205 8.51 -2.50 -2.77
N ILE A 206 7.53 -3.08 -3.46
CA ILE A 206 6.18 -3.29 -2.92
C ILE A 206 6.25 -4.20 -1.67
N ALA A 207 7.00 -5.30 -1.73
CA ALA A 207 7.20 -6.22 -0.61
C ALA A 207 7.86 -5.54 0.60
N ALA A 208 8.95 -4.83 0.38
CA ALA A 208 9.63 -4.07 1.42
C ALA A 208 8.74 -2.98 2.02
N TYR A 209 7.95 -2.29 1.18
CA TYR A 209 7.04 -1.26 1.65
C TYR A 209 5.93 -1.86 2.53
N ILE A 210 5.25 -2.93 2.10
CA ILE A 210 4.18 -3.52 2.91
C ILE A 210 4.71 -4.15 4.21
N ILE A 211 5.87 -4.81 4.17
CA ILE A 211 6.49 -5.39 5.37
C ILE A 211 6.92 -4.28 6.34
N GLY A 212 7.56 -3.23 5.84
CA GLY A 212 7.93 -2.08 6.65
C GLY A 212 6.70 -1.39 7.25
N TYR A 213 5.66 -1.19 6.45
CA TYR A 213 4.43 -0.53 6.88
C TYR A 213 3.70 -1.32 7.99
N LEU A 214 3.61 -2.65 7.85
CA LEU A 214 3.00 -3.52 8.86
C LEU A 214 3.86 -3.67 10.12
N SER A 215 5.18 -3.50 10.04
CA SER A 215 6.05 -3.61 11.21
C SER A 215 5.73 -2.57 12.28
N PHE A 216 5.37 -3.03 13.49
CA PHE A 216 5.06 -2.17 14.64
C PHE A 216 6.29 -1.51 15.28
N LEU A 217 7.48 -1.95 14.89
CA LEU A 217 8.73 -1.57 15.55
C LEU A 217 9.22 -0.18 15.18
N THR A 218 8.95 0.29 13.94
CA THR A 218 9.60 1.50 13.44
C THR A 218 8.64 2.52 12.82
N PRO A 219 8.87 3.84 13.05
CA PRO A 219 8.10 4.89 12.40
C PRO A 219 8.22 4.81 10.87
N GLY A 220 7.09 4.78 10.17
CA GLY A 220 7.02 4.70 8.71
C GLY A 220 7.61 3.42 8.11
N GLY A 221 7.90 2.41 8.92
CA GLY A 221 8.62 1.22 8.48
C GLY A 221 10.11 1.43 8.23
N LEU A 222 10.67 2.57 8.64
CA LEU A 222 12.11 2.88 8.52
C LEU A 222 12.96 1.80 9.20
N GLY A 223 14.11 1.48 8.65
CA GLY A 223 14.96 0.35 9.06
C GLY A 223 14.45 -1.01 8.56
N VAL A 224 13.18 -1.36 8.81
CA VAL A 224 12.63 -2.67 8.40
C VAL A 224 12.50 -2.74 6.88
N ARG A 225 11.95 -1.70 6.27
CA ARG A 225 11.83 -1.61 4.82
C ARG A 225 13.19 -1.67 4.14
N GLU A 226 14.16 -0.92 4.65
CA GLU A 226 15.53 -0.89 4.15
C GLU A 226 16.22 -2.25 4.34
N GLY A 227 16.01 -2.91 5.48
CA GLY A 227 16.49 -4.27 5.72
C GLY A 227 15.91 -5.30 4.75
N VAL A 228 14.61 -5.23 4.46
CA VAL A 228 13.97 -6.09 3.46
C VAL A 228 14.49 -5.78 2.06
N LEU A 229 14.66 -4.50 1.70
CA LEU A 229 15.26 -4.11 0.42
C LEU A 229 16.67 -4.70 0.28
N ILE A 230 17.53 -4.53 1.28
CA ILE A 230 18.90 -5.08 1.26
C ILE A 230 18.85 -6.61 1.13
N PHE A 231 18.04 -7.28 1.95
CA PHE A 231 17.90 -8.73 1.92
C PHE A 231 17.44 -9.25 0.55
N MET A 232 16.45 -8.59 -0.06
CA MET A 232 15.87 -9.05 -1.33
C MET A 232 16.68 -8.63 -2.57
N LEU A 233 17.38 -7.49 -2.52
CA LEU A 233 18.20 -6.98 -3.63
C LEU A 233 19.61 -7.58 -3.66
N THR A 234 20.22 -7.91 -2.52
CA THR A 234 21.61 -8.43 -2.46
C THR A 234 21.84 -9.65 -3.36
N PRO A 235 20.95 -10.67 -3.40
CA PRO A 235 21.15 -11.84 -4.26
C PRO A 235 21.09 -11.54 -5.76
N ILE A 236 20.40 -10.47 -6.15
CA ILE A 236 20.14 -10.13 -7.56
C ILE A 236 20.98 -8.95 -8.07
N MET A 237 21.55 -8.14 -7.16
CA MET A 237 22.43 -7.00 -7.47
C MET A 237 23.89 -7.30 -7.13
N ARG A 238 24.39 -8.50 -7.44
CA ARG A 238 25.77 -8.86 -7.13
C ARG A 238 26.75 -7.81 -7.70
N PRO A 239 27.69 -7.29 -6.89
CA PRO A 239 28.72 -6.39 -7.37
C PRO A 239 29.70 -7.19 -8.24
N GLY A 240 29.61 -7.07 -9.57
CA GLY A 240 30.57 -7.76 -10.46
C GLY A 240 30.15 -8.08 -11.88
N GLU A 241 29.11 -7.46 -12.45
CA GLU A 241 28.89 -7.39 -13.91
C GLU A 241 28.74 -5.94 -14.35
#